data_AF-A0A3N5PFC8-F1
#
_entry.id   AF-A0A3N5PFC8-F1
#
_cell.length_a   1.000
_cell.length_b   1.000
_cell.length_c   1.000
_cell.angle_alpha   90.00
_cell.angle_beta   90.00
_cell.angle_gamma   90.00
#
_symmetry.space_group_name_H-M   'P 1'
#
loop_
_entity.id
_entity.type
_entity.pdbx_description
1 polymer ?
#
loop_
_entity_poly.entity_id
_entity_poly.type
_entity_poly.pdbx_seq_one_letter_code
_entity_poly.pdbx_strand_id
1 'polypeptide(L)'
;NCMPVFIVSNPEWGRRFKQAGIPRVGDDVNAQVGATIVHRVLTHLMQDRGAKIDATYQINTGGNTDFLNMLNHKRLSSKRISKTEAVQSQLEVPLHPDQVHIGPADFVPWQKDNKVCFLRIEARGFGGVPLNLELRLSVEDSPNSAGETIDAIRCCKLARECGLAGPLEAVSAYSMKHPPVQFTDDKAHQMLEEFIANTQKSGGNGDGKCLDKKATSLESQIAK
;
A
#
# COMPACT_ATOMS: atom_id res chain seq x y z
N ASN A 1 -8.68 2.99 -7.64
CA ASN A 1 -8.28 4.39 -7.51
C ASN A 1 -6.79 4.40 -7.27
N CYS A 2 -6.00 4.66 -8.31
CA CYS A 2 -4.55 4.62 -8.24
C CYS A 2 -3.93 5.92 -7.74
N MET A 3 -4.76 6.94 -7.46
CA MET A 3 -4.32 8.27 -7.01
C MET A 3 -4.46 8.40 -5.48
N PRO A 4 -3.71 9.31 -4.83
CA PRO A 4 -3.71 9.51 -3.38
C PRO A 4 -4.92 10.30 -2.84
N VAL A 5 -5.96 10.47 -3.64
CA VAL A 5 -7.23 11.03 -3.16
C VAL A 5 -7.99 9.92 -2.46
N PHE A 6 -8.46 10.15 -1.24
CA PHE A 6 -9.15 9.13 -0.46
C PHE A 6 -10.59 8.95 -0.95
N ILE A 7 -10.85 7.81 -1.61
CA ILE A 7 -12.16 7.44 -2.11
C ILE A 7 -12.53 6.05 -1.59
N VAL A 8 -11.65 5.05 -1.71
CA VAL A 8 -11.94 3.65 -1.33
C VAL A 8 -11.82 3.45 0.16
N SER A 9 -10.83 4.09 0.76
CA SER A 9 -10.63 4.19 2.20
C SER A 9 -11.73 5.01 2.91
N ASN A 10 -12.47 5.86 2.18
CA ASN A 10 -13.52 6.68 2.76
C ASN A 10 -14.81 5.85 3.01
N PRO A 11 -15.32 5.74 4.26
CA PRO A 11 -16.49 4.90 4.57
C PRO A 11 -17.78 5.32 3.88
N GLU A 12 -17.99 6.62 3.65
CA GLU A 12 -19.19 7.13 2.97
C GLU A 12 -19.22 6.66 1.51
N TRP A 13 -18.09 6.83 0.82
CA TRP A 13 -17.90 6.33 -0.53
C TRP A 13 -17.94 4.80 -0.60
N GLY A 14 -17.43 4.09 0.40
CA GLY A 14 -17.56 2.64 0.52
C GLY A 14 -19.02 2.19 0.54
N ARG A 15 -19.87 2.84 1.36
CA ARG A 15 -21.31 2.55 1.43
C ARG A 15 -22.03 2.78 0.11
N ARG A 16 -21.75 3.90 -0.58
CA ARG A 16 -22.39 4.24 -1.86
C ARG A 16 -22.10 3.21 -2.95
N PHE A 17 -20.86 2.73 -3.03
CA PHE A 17 -20.48 1.69 -3.99
C PHE A 17 -21.08 0.33 -3.66
N LYS A 18 -21.18 -0.02 -2.37
CA LYS A 18 -21.87 -1.23 -1.92
C LYS A 18 -23.35 -1.20 -2.29
N GLN A 19 -24.04 -0.08 -2.06
CA GLN A 19 -25.44 0.12 -2.44
C GLN A 19 -25.65 0.06 -3.96
N ALA A 20 -24.69 0.57 -4.75
CA ALA A 20 -24.74 0.54 -6.20
C ALA A 20 -24.37 -0.83 -6.82
N GLY A 21 -23.94 -1.81 -6.02
CA GLY A 21 -23.48 -3.10 -6.53
C GLY A 21 -22.16 -3.04 -7.30
N ILE A 22 -21.29 -2.07 -6.99
CA ILE A 22 -20.04 -1.82 -7.73
C ILE A 22 -18.83 -2.13 -6.83
N PRO A 23 -17.95 -3.07 -7.20
CA PRO A 23 -16.70 -3.31 -6.47
C PRO A 23 -15.66 -2.23 -6.78
N ARG A 24 -14.73 -2.00 -5.85
CA ARG A 24 -13.71 -0.95 -5.96
C ARG A 24 -12.43 -1.33 -5.21
N VAL A 25 -11.28 -0.90 -5.74
CA VAL A 25 -9.93 -1.12 -5.17
C VAL A 25 -9.20 0.23 -5.06
N GLY A 26 -8.49 0.50 -3.97
CA GLY A 26 -7.77 1.76 -3.72
C GLY A 26 -7.41 1.95 -2.24
N ASP A 27 -6.68 3.00 -1.85
CA ASP A 27 -6.24 4.16 -2.65
C ASP A 27 -4.71 4.30 -2.73
N ASP A 28 -4.22 5.05 -3.73
CA ASP A 28 -2.79 5.25 -4.06
C ASP A 28 -2.07 3.96 -4.43
N VAL A 29 -1.86 3.70 -5.72
CA VAL A 29 -1.34 2.40 -6.18
C VAL A 29 0.05 2.11 -5.62
N ASN A 30 0.28 0.88 -5.17
CA ASN A 30 1.61 0.39 -4.80
C ASN A 30 2.36 -0.06 -6.06
N ALA A 31 3.68 -0.03 -6.03
CA ALA A 31 4.49 -0.51 -7.14
C ALA A 31 4.93 -1.96 -6.85
N GLN A 32 5.16 -2.76 -7.89
CA GLN A 32 5.68 -4.13 -7.75
C GLN A 32 6.94 -4.15 -6.88
N VAL A 33 7.89 -3.27 -7.18
CA VAL A 33 9.07 -3.01 -6.35
C VAL A 33 9.32 -1.51 -6.28
N GLY A 34 8.77 -0.85 -5.26
CA GLY A 34 8.90 0.59 -5.05
C GLY A 34 9.53 0.96 -3.72
N ALA A 35 9.80 2.26 -3.56
CA ALA A 35 10.35 2.81 -2.32
C ALA A 35 9.48 2.49 -1.10
N THR A 36 8.15 2.62 -1.21
CA THR A 36 7.24 2.41 -0.08
C THR A 36 7.18 0.94 0.35
N ILE A 37 7.03 0.00 -0.60
CA ILE A 37 7.00 -1.44 -0.29
C ILE A 37 8.34 -1.92 0.28
N VAL A 38 9.47 -1.49 -0.28
CA VAL A 38 10.81 -1.83 0.26
C VAL A 38 10.98 -1.29 1.68
N HIS A 39 10.56 -0.05 1.92
CA HIS A 39 10.63 0.55 3.24
C HIS A 39 9.77 -0.21 4.26
N ARG A 40 8.53 -0.57 3.89
CA ARG A 40 7.63 -1.36 4.74
C ARG A 40 8.25 -2.70 5.13
N VAL A 41 8.72 -3.47 4.15
CA VAL A 41 9.35 -4.78 4.36
C VAL A 41 10.58 -4.68 5.26
N LEU A 42 11.47 -3.71 5.02
CA LEU A 42 12.67 -3.52 5.86
C LEU A 42 12.31 -3.09 7.28
N THR A 43 11.35 -2.17 7.44
CA THR A 43 10.87 -1.69 8.73
C THR A 43 10.29 -2.83 9.55
N HIS A 44 9.40 -3.62 8.94
CA HIS A 44 8.75 -4.75 9.57
C HIS A 44 9.78 -5.82 9.98
N LEU A 45 10.67 -6.21 9.06
CA LEU A 45 11.74 -7.17 9.33
C LEU A 45 12.65 -6.72 10.49
N MET A 46 13.02 -5.44 10.52
CA MET A 46 13.87 -4.91 11.60
C MET A 46 13.16 -5.00 12.95
N GLN A 47 11.88 -4.63 13.01
CA GLN A 47 11.08 -4.74 14.22
C GLN A 47 10.91 -6.20 14.66
N ASP A 48 10.58 -7.11 13.75
CA ASP A 48 10.42 -8.54 14.03
C ASP A 48 11.70 -9.19 14.60
N ARG A 49 12.87 -8.64 14.23
CA ARG A 49 14.18 -9.04 14.76
C ARG A 49 14.57 -8.34 16.07
N GLY A 50 13.67 -7.53 16.63
CA GLY A 50 13.87 -6.80 17.88
C GLY A 50 14.72 -5.54 17.75
N ALA A 51 14.97 -5.05 16.53
CA ALA A 51 15.63 -3.76 16.35
C ALA A 51 14.62 -2.63 16.59
N LYS A 52 15.05 -1.61 17.36
CA LYS A 52 14.23 -0.42 17.60
C LYS A 52 14.58 0.65 16.58
N ILE A 53 13.63 1.03 15.73
CA ILE A 53 13.81 2.12 14.78
C ILE A 53 13.68 3.46 15.53
N ASP A 54 14.63 4.35 15.28
CA ASP A 54 14.69 5.67 15.91
C ASP A 54 14.30 6.77 14.93
N ALA A 55 14.74 6.68 13.66
CA ALA A 55 14.45 7.67 12.63
C ALA A 55 14.47 7.07 11.22
N THR A 56 13.74 7.68 10.29
CA THR A 56 13.80 7.28 8.87
C THR A 56 13.42 8.40 7.90
N TYR A 57 13.98 8.33 6.69
CA TYR A 57 13.54 9.15 5.57
C TYR A 57 13.41 8.37 4.26
N GLN A 58 12.58 8.93 3.37
CA GLN A 58 12.48 8.56 1.96
C GLN A 58 12.51 9.84 1.10
N ILE A 59 13.58 10.03 0.34
CA ILE A 59 13.75 11.15 -0.59
C ILE A 59 13.68 10.61 -2.01
N ASN A 60 12.73 11.10 -2.80
CA ASN A 60 12.53 10.62 -4.16
C ASN A 60 12.88 11.71 -5.19
N THR A 61 13.40 11.32 -6.34
CA THR A 61 13.53 12.19 -7.51
C THR A 61 12.98 11.48 -8.74
N GLY A 62 12.47 12.24 -9.70
CA GLY A 62 12.02 11.74 -11.00
C GLY A 62 11.77 12.89 -11.97
N GLY A 63 11.62 12.58 -13.27
CA GLY A 63 11.48 13.59 -14.33
C GLY A 63 10.14 13.55 -15.07
N ASN A 64 9.18 12.74 -14.63
CA ASN A 64 7.86 12.66 -15.25
C ASN A 64 6.92 13.75 -14.69
N THR A 65 5.72 13.85 -15.26
CA THR A 65 4.74 14.88 -14.87
C THR A 65 4.13 14.64 -13.49
N ASP A 66 4.17 13.43 -12.93
CA ASP A 66 3.78 13.18 -11.53
C ASP A 66 4.76 13.89 -10.58
N PHE A 67 6.07 13.78 -10.80
CA PHE A 67 7.08 14.51 -10.03
C PHE A 67 6.98 16.03 -10.20
N LEU A 68 6.71 16.51 -11.42
CA LEU A 68 6.47 17.93 -11.65
C LEU A 68 5.24 18.44 -10.87
N ASN A 69 4.15 17.65 -10.83
CA ASN A 69 2.97 17.96 -10.03
C ASN A 69 3.27 17.97 -8.53
N MET A 70 4.24 17.17 -8.08
CA MET A 70 4.64 17.10 -6.68
C MET A 70 5.44 18.33 -6.20
N LEU A 71 5.97 19.18 -7.08
CA LEU A 71 6.53 20.47 -6.66
C LEU A 71 5.48 21.40 -6.03
N ASN A 72 4.19 21.16 -6.31
CA ASN A 72 3.12 21.91 -5.70
C ASN A 72 2.80 21.38 -4.30
N HIS A 73 3.38 22.02 -3.28
CA HIS A 73 3.18 21.68 -1.86
C HIS A 73 1.71 21.60 -1.41
N LYS A 74 0.77 22.33 -2.04
CA LYS A 74 -0.66 22.22 -1.70
C LYS A 74 -1.28 20.88 -2.09
N ARG A 75 -0.72 20.18 -3.08
CA ARG A 75 -1.19 18.88 -3.56
C ARG A 75 -0.46 17.69 -2.90
N LEU A 76 0.58 17.97 -2.11
CA LEU A 76 1.41 16.97 -1.47
C LEU A 76 0.81 16.37 -0.20
N SER A 77 -0.16 17.03 0.45
CA SER A 77 -0.66 16.62 1.77
C SER A 77 -1.18 15.18 1.78
N SER A 78 -2.10 14.83 0.89
CA SER A 78 -2.68 13.48 0.84
C SER A 78 -1.65 12.40 0.48
N LYS A 79 -0.72 12.70 -0.43
CA LYS A 79 0.34 11.76 -0.86
C LYS A 79 1.43 11.58 0.21
N ARG A 80 1.69 12.61 1.02
CA ARG A 80 2.56 12.51 2.19
C ARG A 80 1.89 11.63 3.24
N ILE A 81 0.62 11.88 3.54
CA ILE A 81 -0.18 11.06 4.47
C ILE A 81 -0.15 9.59 4.04
N SER A 82 -0.53 9.27 2.79
CA SER A 82 -0.59 7.88 2.32
C SER A 82 0.74 7.14 2.44
N LYS A 83 1.85 7.77 2.05
CA LYS A 83 3.19 7.15 2.13
C LYS A 83 3.72 7.02 3.56
N THR A 84 3.53 8.07 4.37
CA THR A 84 3.98 8.07 5.77
C THR A 84 3.20 7.03 6.59
N GLU A 85 1.87 7.00 6.46
CA GLU A 85 1.03 6.02 7.15
C GLU A 85 1.33 4.59 6.71
N ALA A 86 1.59 4.37 5.41
CA ALA A 86 1.96 3.05 4.92
C ALA A 86 3.19 2.49 5.64
N VAL A 87 4.22 3.30 5.89
CA VAL A 87 5.41 2.83 6.62
C VAL A 87 5.14 2.71 8.12
N GLN A 88 4.52 3.73 8.73
CA GLN A 88 4.24 3.71 10.17
C GLN A 88 3.30 2.58 10.59
N SER A 89 2.42 2.12 9.70
CA SER A 89 1.53 0.97 9.95
C SER A 89 2.25 -0.36 10.13
N GLN A 90 3.53 -0.45 9.74
CA GLN A 90 4.36 -1.63 9.95
C GLN A 90 5.06 -1.63 11.31
N LEU A 91 4.94 -0.52 12.04
CA LEU A 91 5.50 -0.38 13.37
C LEU A 91 4.43 -0.67 14.43
N GLU A 92 4.83 -1.34 15.50
CA GLU A 92 3.97 -1.50 16.69
C GLU A 92 3.66 -0.16 17.33
N VAL A 93 4.68 0.72 17.40
CA VAL A 93 4.56 2.08 17.92
C VAL A 93 5.03 3.05 16.83
N PRO A 94 4.14 3.93 16.33
CA PRO A 94 4.51 4.96 15.38
C PRO A 94 5.66 5.84 15.89
N LEU A 95 6.53 6.25 14.98
CA LEU A 95 7.64 7.14 15.30
C LEU A 95 7.13 8.56 15.56
N HIS A 96 7.92 9.34 16.29
CA HIS A 96 7.63 10.76 16.44
C HIS A 96 7.62 11.45 15.06
N PRO A 97 6.70 12.39 14.77
CA PRO A 97 6.62 13.05 13.46
C PRO A 97 7.94 13.69 12.99
N ASP A 98 8.76 14.18 13.92
CA ASP A 98 10.08 14.78 13.62
C ASP A 98 11.16 13.75 13.25
N GLN A 99 10.89 12.46 13.48
CA GLN A 99 11.79 11.34 13.16
C GLN A 99 11.39 10.62 11.86
N VAL A 100 10.35 11.11 11.16
CA VAL A 100 9.86 10.51 9.91
C VAL A 100 9.78 11.55 8.81
N HIS A 101 10.60 11.38 7.78
CA HIS A 101 10.61 12.26 6.62
C HIS A 101 10.35 11.49 5.32
N ILE A 102 9.07 11.19 5.07
CA ILE A 102 8.60 10.44 3.90
C ILE A 102 7.69 11.34 3.07
N GLY A 103 7.79 11.22 1.74
CA GLY A 103 6.92 11.95 0.81
C GLY A 103 7.57 13.08 -0.01
N PRO A 104 8.69 13.72 0.39
CA PRO A 104 9.39 14.65 -0.49
C PRO A 104 9.73 13.98 -1.83
N ALA A 105 9.48 14.74 -2.89
CA ALA A 105 9.87 14.38 -4.23
C ALA A 105 10.38 15.62 -4.94
N ASP A 106 11.49 15.49 -5.66
CA ASP A 106 12.04 16.55 -6.50
C ASP A 106 11.95 16.19 -7.98
N PHE A 107 11.93 17.23 -8.82
CA PHE A 107 11.82 17.10 -10.26
C PHE A 107 13.18 17.24 -10.94
N VAL A 108 13.62 16.16 -11.56
CA VAL A 108 14.90 16.08 -12.27
C VAL A 108 14.64 15.73 -13.74
N PRO A 109 14.60 16.71 -14.66
CA PRO A 109 14.03 16.53 -16.00
C PRO A 109 14.61 15.36 -16.80
N TRP A 110 15.93 15.15 -16.72
CA TRP A 110 16.61 14.11 -17.49
C TRP A 110 16.34 12.70 -16.98
N GLN A 111 15.80 12.54 -15.77
CA GLN A 111 15.42 11.24 -15.22
C GLN A 111 14.18 10.66 -15.91
N LYS A 112 13.34 11.49 -16.55
CA LYS A 112 12.09 11.04 -17.19
C LYS A 112 11.27 10.16 -16.23
N ASP A 113 10.87 8.95 -16.62
CA ASP A 113 10.10 8.03 -15.78
C ASP A 113 10.94 7.20 -14.79
N ASN A 114 12.28 7.27 -14.90
CA ASN A 114 13.16 6.65 -13.93
C ASN A 114 13.12 7.42 -12.61
N LYS A 115 12.52 6.79 -11.62
CA LYS A 115 12.45 7.28 -10.25
C LYS A 115 13.62 6.74 -9.45
N VAL A 116 14.30 7.66 -8.76
CA VAL A 116 15.37 7.33 -7.81
C VAL A 116 14.89 7.62 -6.40
N CYS A 117 15.09 6.67 -5.50
CA CYS A 117 14.79 6.83 -4.08
C CYS A 117 16.04 6.62 -3.24
N PHE A 118 16.27 7.53 -2.30
CA PHE A 118 17.21 7.40 -1.20
C PHE A 118 16.44 7.13 0.08
N LEU A 119 16.69 5.97 0.66
CA LEU A 119 16.08 5.48 1.88
C LEU A 119 17.15 5.41 2.97
N ARG A 120 16.82 5.91 4.17
CA ARG A 120 17.63 5.71 5.37
C ARG A 120 16.76 5.24 6.53
N ILE A 121 17.24 4.26 7.27
CA ILE A 121 16.64 3.80 8.53
C ILE A 121 17.75 3.81 9.59
N GLU A 122 17.53 4.57 10.65
CA GLU A 122 18.39 4.57 11.85
C GLU A 122 17.70 3.78 12.94
N ALA A 123 18.44 2.88 13.58
CA ALA A 123 17.90 1.96 14.57
C ALA A 123 18.95 1.58 15.62
N ARG A 124 18.50 0.83 16.63
CA ARG A 124 19.35 0.20 17.64
C ARG A 124 19.07 -1.29 17.70
N GLY A 125 20.14 -2.08 17.68
CA GLY A 125 20.10 -3.53 17.81
C GLY A 125 20.39 -4.00 19.24
N PHE A 126 20.99 -5.18 19.35
CA PHE A 126 21.39 -5.78 20.62
C PHE A 126 22.27 -4.84 21.46
N GLY A 127 21.99 -4.75 22.77
CA GLY A 127 22.73 -3.88 23.68
C GLY A 127 22.56 -2.38 23.42
N GLY A 128 21.59 -1.98 22.59
CA GLY A 128 21.39 -0.58 22.20
C GLY A 128 22.42 -0.06 21.19
N VAL A 129 23.20 -0.95 20.58
CA VAL A 129 24.22 -0.58 19.59
C VAL A 129 23.55 0.03 18.35
N PRO A 130 24.02 1.21 17.88
CA PRO A 130 23.43 1.88 16.73
C PRO A 130 23.63 1.07 15.45
N LEU A 131 22.61 1.09 14.60
CA LEU A 131 22.55 0.49 13.28
C LEU A 131 22.02 1.52 12.29
N ASN A 132 22.65 1.60 11.12
CA ASN A 132 22.21 2.47 10.04
C ASN A 132 22.06 1.65 8.77
N LEU A 133 20.93 1.80 8.09
CA LEU A 133 20.68 1.26 6.77
C LEU A 133 20.54 2.42 5.79
N GLU A 134 21.30 2.39 4.70
CA GLU A 134 21.10 3.25 3.55
C GLU A 134 20.84 2.40 2.31
N LEU A 135 19.85 2.80 1.52
CA LEU A 135 19.47 2.11 0.30
C LEU A 135 19.17 3.13 -0.79
N ARG A 136 19.68 2.85 -2.00
CA ARG A 136 19.33 3.57 -3.22
C ARG A 136 18.58 2.64 -4.16
N LEU A 137 17.36 3.01 -4.52
CA LEU A 137 16.53 2.30 -5.50
C LEU A 137 16.38 3.14 -6.77
N SER A 138 16.49 2.52 -7.95
CA SER A 138 16.22 3.15 -9.24
C SER A 138 15.29 2.25 -10.04
N VAL A 139 14.12 2.74 -10.42
CA VAL A 139 13.08 1.98 -11.13
C VAL A 139 12.31 2.88 -12.08
N GLU A 140 11.80 2.33 -13.17
CA GLU A 140 10.81 3.02 -14.01
C GLU A 140 9.45 3.05 -13.27
N ASP A 141 8.90 4.23 -12.95
CA ASP A 141 7.77 4.37 -12.03
C ASP A 141 6.44 3.89 -12.65
N SER A 142 6.22 4.18 -13.93
CA SER A 142 4.99 3.84 -14.66
C SER A 142 4.81 2.34 -14.87
N PRO A 143 5.74 1.59 -15.51
CA PRO A 143 5.56 0.15 -15.73
C PRO A 143 5.51 -0.65 -14.41
N ASN A 144 6.24 -0.19 -13.39
CA ASN A 144 6.29 -0.80 -12.07
C ASN A 144 4.94 -0.69 -11.32
N SER A 145 4.13 0.33 -11.64
CA SER A 145 2.76 0.46 -11.13
C SER A 145 1.70 -0.16 -12.06
N ALA A 146 2.03 -0.33 -13.34
CA ALA A 146 1.11 -0.85 -14.35
C ALA A 146 0.75 -2.32 -14.09
N GLY A 147 1.72 -3.15 -13.69
CA GLY A 147 1.48 -4.55 -13.35
C GLY A 147 0.44 -4.72 -12.25
N GLU A 148 0.66 -4.05 -11.11
CA GLU A 148 -0.26 -4.05 -9.97
C GLU A 148 -1.66 -3.52 -10.35
N THR A 149 -1.71 -2.49 -11.21
CA THR A 149 -2.98 -1.94 -11.68
C THR A 149 -3.75 -2.94 -12.54
N ILE A 150 -3.08 -3.70 -13.41
CA ILE A 150 -3.70 -4.73 -14.24
C ILE A 150 -4.31 -5.83 -13.38
N ASP A 151 -3.59 -6.30 -12.36
CA ASP A 151 -4.10 -7.35 -11.46
C ASP A 151 -5.28 -6.86 -10.61
N ALA A 152 -5.25 -5.61 -10.14
CA ALA A 152 -6.40 -4.99 -9.48
C ALA A 152 -7.64 -4.92 -10.40
N ILE A 153 -7.47 -4.60 -11.69
CA ILE A 153 -8.56 -4.61 -12.68
C ILE A 153 -9.12 -6.02 -12.88
N ARG A 154 -8.26 -7.04 -12.99
CA ARG A 154 -8.68 -8.44 -13.13
C ARG A 154 -9.45 -8.91 -11.90
N CYS A 155 -8.99 -8.55 -10.70
CA CYS A 155 -9.71 -8.84 -9.46
C CYS A 155 -11.07 -8.12 -9.39
N CYS A 156 -11.17 -6.88 -9.89
CA CYS A 156 -12.47 -6.21 -10.02
C CYS A 156 -13.41 -6.95 -10.96
N LYS A 157 -12.91 -7.52 -12.06
CA LYS A 157 -13.72 -8.33 -12.98
C LYS A 157 -14.25 -9.59 -12.29
N LEU A 158 -13.39 -10.33 -11.57
CA LEU A 158 -13.80 -11.50 -10.78
C LEU A 158 -14.86 -11.13 -9.72
N ALA A 159 -14.65 -10.02 -9.01
CA ALA A 159 -15.61 -9.51 -8.02
C ALA A 159 -16.98 -9.23 -8.64
N ARG A 160 -17.00 -8.59 -9.83
CA ARG A 160 -18.25 -8.31 -10.55
C ARG A 160 -18.98 -9.58 -10.97
N GLU A 161 -18.27 -10.59 -11.46
CA GLU A 161 -18.84 -11.88 -11.84
C GLU A 161 -19.42 -12.63 -10.63
N CYS A 162 -18.80 -12.45 -9.45
CA CYS A 162 -19.26 -13.02 -8.18
C CYS A 162 -20.36 -12.19 -7.49
N GLY A 163 -20.81 -11.07 -8.08
CA GLY A 163 -21.80 -10.18 -7.47
C GLY A 163 -21.31 -9.43 -6.22
N LEU A 164 -20.00 -9.32 -6.03
CA LEU A 164 -19.40 -8.58 -4.91
C LEU A 164 -19.46 -7.07 -5.16
N ALA A 165 -19.58 -6.28 -4.09
CA ALA A 165 -19.72 -4.83 -4.15
C ALA A 165 -19.04 -4.12 -2.98
N GLY A 166 -18.68 -2.86 -3.19
CA GLY A 166 -17.94 -2.07 -2.19
C GLY A 166 -16.42 -2.31 -2.22
N PRO A 167 -15.69 -1.83 -1.20
CA PRO A 167 -14.24 -1.99 -1.10
C PRO A 167 -13.82 -3.47 -1.09
N LEU A 168 -12.93 -3.83 -2.02
CA LEU A 168 -12.27 -5.13 -2.02
C LEU A 168 -11.03 -5.04 -1.12
N GLU A 169 -11.19 -5.37 0.16
CA GLU A 169 -10.15 -5.19 1.19
C GLU A 169 -8.86 -5.93 0.85
N ALA A 170 -8.93 -7.24 0.56
CA ALA A 170 -7.77 -8.07 0.22
C ALA A 170 -6.97 -7.52 -0.97
N VAL A 171 -7.67 -7.17 -2.05
CA VAL A 171 -7.05 -6.63 -3.27
C VAL A 171 -6.45 -5.26 -3.00
N SER A 172 -7.14 -4.42 -2.22
CA SER A 172 -6.65 -3.07 -1.89
C SER A 172 -5.41 -3.15 -0.99
N ALA A 173 -5.41 -4.03 0.01
CA ALA A 173 -4.29 -4.21 0.93
C ALA A 173 -3.01 -4.63 0.21
N TYR A 174 -3.12 -5.46 -0.82
CA TYR A 174 -1.98 -5.90 -1.63
C TYR A 174 -1.50 -4.81 -2.59
N SER A 175 -2.42 -4.21 -3.36
CA SER A 175 -2.07 -3.36 -4.52
C SER A 175 -2.00 -1.87 -4.24
N MET A 176 -2.30 -1.40 -3.02
CA MET A 176 -2.45 0.03 -2.70
C MET A 176 -1.70 0.41 -1.43
N LYS A 177 -1.19 1.64 -1.36
CA LYS A 177 -0.46 2.17 -0.20
C LYS A 177 -1.39 2.56 0.95
N HIS A 178 -2.61 2.99 0.63
CA HIS A 178 -3.62 3.40 1.60
C HIS A 178 -4.93 2.61 1.40
N PRO A 179 -4.92 1.30 1.69
CA PRO A 179 -6.12 0.48 1.71
C PRO A 179 -7.08 0.92 2.85
N PRO A 180 -8.36 0.50 2.82
CA PRO A 180 -9.28 0.73 3.94
C PRO A 180 -8.77 0.19 5.28
N VAL A 181 -8.02 -0.91 5.23
CA VAL A 181 -7.38 -1.54 6.40
C VAL A 181 -5.95 -1.90 6.01
N GLN A 182 -4.97 -1.47 6.82
CA GLN A 182 -3.56 -1.79 6.64
C GLN A 182 -3.27 -3.21 7.12
N PHE A 183 -2.45 -3.94 6.36
CA PHE A 183 -1.94 -5.27 6.71
C PHE A 183 -0.43 -5.29 6.47
N THR A 184 0.25 -6.30 7.02
CA THR A 184 1.61 -6.63 6.57
C THR A 184 1.56 -7.16 5.14
N ASP A 185 2.64 -6.95 4.39
CA ASP A 185 2.67 -7.29 2.96
C ASP A 185 2.47 -8.81 2.73
N ASP A 186 2.99 -9.66 3.64
CA ASP A 186 2.80 -11.12 3.60
C ASP A 186 1.34 -11.51 3.81
N LYS A 187 0.66 -10.84 4.76
CA LYS A 187 -0.75 -11.10 5.06
C LYS A 187 -1.64 -10.63 3.91
N ALA A 188 -1.34 -9.47 3.34
CA ALA A 188 -2.07 -8.94 2.18
C ALA A 188 -1.96 -9.89 0.97
N HIS A 189 -0.78 -10.46 0.72
CA HIS A 189 -0.58 -11.47 -0.32
C HIS A 189 -1.41 -12.74 -0.07
N GLN A 190 -1.41 -13.28 1.15
CA GLN A 190 -2.25 -14.43 1.50
C GLN A 190 -3.75 -14.15 1.28
N MET A 191 -4.22 -12.97 1.70
CA MET A 191 -5.61 -12.56 1.52
C MET A 191 -6.00 -12.43 0.05
N LEU A 192 -5.09 -11.96 -0.80
CA LEU A 192 -5.30 -11.87 -2.24
C LEU A 192 -5.44 -13.26 -2.86
N GLU A 193 -4.52 -14.19 -2.53
CA GLU A 193 -4.58 -15.57 -3.03
C GLU A 193 -5.87 -16.27 -2.61
N GLU A 194 -6.30 -16.10 -1.36
CA GLU A 194 -7.59 -16.60 -0.87
C GLU A 194 -8.78 -16.01 -1.64
N PHE A 195 -8.75 -14.70 -1.91
CA PHE A 195 -9.77 -14.01 -2.71
C PHE A 195 -9.87 -14.60 -4.13
N ILE A 196 -8.73 -14.79 -4.80
CA ILE A 196 -8.67 -15.36 -6.16
C ILE A 196 -9.17 -16.82 -6.15
N ALA A 197 -8.73 -17.64 -5.20
CA ALA A 197 -9.15 -19.03 -5.12
C ALA A 197 -10.65 -19.20 -4.85
N ASN A 198 -11.24 -18.33 -4.02
CA ASN A 198 -12.66 -18.38 -3.69
C ASN A 198 -13.57 -17.91 -4.85
N THR A 199 -13.11 -16.91 -5.63
CA THR A 199 -13.86 -16.42 -6.79
C THR A 199 -13.84 -17.44 -7.94
N GLN A 200 -12.74 -18.16 -8.17
CA GLN A 200 -12.66 -19.21 -9.20
C GLN A 200 -13.59 -20.41 -8.91
N LYS A 201 -13.70 -20.84 -7.65
CA LYS A 201 -14.61 -21.94 -7.25
C LYS A 201 -16.08 -21.64 -7.51
N SER A 202 -16.45 -20.35 -7.48
CA SER A 202 -17.84 -19.91 -7.62
C SER A 202 -18.28 -19.83 -9.09
N GLY A 203 -17.35 -19.71 -10.05
CA GLY A 203 -17.66 -19.63 -11.49
C GLY A 203 -17.92 -20.98 -12.18
N GLY A 204 -17.66 -22.11 -11.52
CA GLY A 204 -17.74 -23.45 -12.12
C GLY A 204 -19.07 -24.20 -11.90
N ASN A 205 -19.88 -23.82 -10.91
CA ASN A 205 -21.19 -24.41 -10.63
C ASN A 205 -22.25 -23.32 -10.77
N GLY A 206 -23.22 -23.52 -11.67
CA GLY A 206 -24.23 -22.55 -12.13
C GLY A 206 -25.19 -21.95 -11.09
N ASP A 207 -24.88 -22.03 -9.79
CA ASP A 207 -25.63 -21.44 -8.68
C ASP A 207 -24.79 -20.44 -7.85
N GLY A 208 -23.65 -19.99 -8.40
CA GLY A 208 -22.54 -19.33 -7.71
C GLY A 208 -22.79 -17.96 -7.09
N LYS A 209 -23.45 -17.92 -5.92
CA LYS A 209 -23.16 -16.86 -4.94
C LYS A 209 -21.80 -17.18 -4.32
N CYS A 210 -20.82 -16.31 -4.58
CA CYS A 210 -19.55 -16.37 -3.87
C CYS A 210 -19.85 -16.29 -2.38
N LEU A 211 -19.36 -17.27 -1.62
CA LEU A 211 -19.55 -17.29 -0.18
C LEU A 211 -18.86 -16.04 0.37
N ASP A 212 -19.63 -15.02 0.71
CA ASP A 212 -19.23 -14.04 1.71
C ASP A 212 -19.23 -14.80 3.04
N LYS A 213 -18.22 -15.66 3.23
CA LYS A 213 -17.78 -16.06 4.56
C LYS A 213 -17.15 -14.80 5.14
N LYS A 214 -18.04 -13.88 5.50
CA LYS A 214 -17.98 -13.10 6.72
C LYS A 214 -16.54 -12.74 7.09
N ALA A 215 -16.24 -11.46 6.88
CA ALA A 215 -15.36 -10.64 7.70
C ALA A 215 -15.69 -10.79 9.22
N THR A 216 -15.65 -12.01 9.76
CA THR A 216 -16.10 -12.41 11.10
C THR A 216 -15.15 -13.46 11.68
N SER A 217 -13.85 -13.21 11.54
CA SER A 217 -12.87 -13.71 12.51
C SER A 217 -11.79 -12.69 12.89
N LEU A 218 -11.81 -11.47 12.33
CA LEU A 218 -10.77 -10.47 12.64
C LEU A 218 -11.00 -9.68 13.93
N GLU A 219 -12.14 -9.85 14.62
CA GLU A 219 -12.33 -9.30 15.98
C GLU A 219 -11.64 -10.14 17.07
N SER A 220 -11.12 -11.34 16.76
CA SER A 220 -10.46 -12.20 17.75
C SER A 220 -8.93 -12.18 17.75
N GLN A 221 -8.28 -11.35 16.93
CA GLN A 221 -6.80 -11.34 16.82
C GLN A 221 -6.12 -9.98 17.05
N ILE A 222 -6.87 -8.93 17.41
CA ILE A 222 -6.30 -7.62 17.83
C ILE A 222 -6.34 -7.44 19.37
N ALA A 223 -6.74 -8.47 20.11
CA ALA A 223 -6.63 -8.52 21.57
C ALA A 223 -5.59 -9.56 21.99
N LYS A 224 -4.30 -9.24 21.83
CA LYS A 224 -3.19 -9.74 22.64
C LYS A 224 -1.95 -8.90 22.43
#